data_AF-A0A3B3YW02-F1
#
_entry.id   AF-A0A3B3YW02-F1
#
_cell.length_a   1.000
_cell.length_b   1.000
_cell.length_c   1.000
_cell.angle_alpha   90.00
_cell.angle_beta   90.00
_cell.angle_gamma   90.00
#
_symmetry.space_group_name_H-M   'P 1'
#
loop_
_entity.id
_entity.type
_entity.pdbx_description
1 polymer ?
#
loop_
_entity_poly.entity_id
_entity_poly.type
_entity_poly.pdbx_seq_one_letter_code
_entity_poly.pdbx_strand_id
1 'polypeptide(L)'
;MPEIKVTPLGAGQDVGRSCILVSIGGKNIMLDCGMHMGYNDDRRFPDFSYITQNGRLTDFLDCVIISHFHLDHCGALPYMSEMVGYDGPIYMTHPTKAICPILLEDFRKITVDKKGETNFFTSQMIKDCMKKVIPLNLHQTVQVDDELEIKAYYAGHVLGAAMVHIKVGSESVVYTVSVNKFALCHSGAAWIDKCRPDILISESTYATTIRDSKRCRERDFLKKVHETIERGGKVLIPVFALGRAQELCILLETFWERMNLKAPIYFSTGLTEKANHYYKLFITWTNQKIRKTFVQRNMFEFKHIKAFDRSYADNPGPMVVFATPGMLHAGQSLQIFKKWAGNDKNMVIMPGYCVQGTIGHKILNGQRKLEMEGRSTLDVKLQVEYMSFSAHADAKGIMQLIRMAEPRNMLLVHGEAAKMEFLKGKIEQEFNCYTPANGETVAVTTNPSVPVDISLNLLKREMALGGPLPDPKKPRTMHGTLIMKENLVSSEQALKELGLNEHQLRFTCRVQLQDPHSDSDTLHRIYTHLKSVLKDYTIQHLPDGTVMVESIVIKVSSSAEDANAKVLLLSWSYQDEDLGSYLSSLLKKGLPT
;
A
#
# COMPACT_ATOMS: atom_id res chain seq x y z
N MET A 1 17.92 -15.76 -5.16
CA MET A 1 17.22 -14.51 -5.50
C MET A 1 16.87 -13.83 -4.19
N PRO A 2 16.89 -12.50 -4.12
CA PRO A 2 16.39 -11.78 -2.96
C PRO A 2 14.92 -12.15 -2.69
N GLU A 3 14.53 -12.10 -1.43
CA GLU A 3 13.24 -12.59 -0.95
C GLU A 3 12.73 -11.66 0.15
N ILE A 4 11.47 -11.26 0.02
CA ILE A 4 10.75 -10.53 1.07
C ILE A 4 9.92 -11.55 1.85
N LYS A 5 10.12 -11.61 3.16
CA LYS A 5 9.33 -12.46 4.08
C LYS A 5 8.41 -11.60 4.91
N VAL A 6 7.15 -12.01 5.02
CA VAL A 6 6.15 -11.34 5.84
C VAL A 6 5.51 -12.37 6.77
N THR A 7 5.60 -12.12 8.08
CA THR A 7 5.06 -12.99 9.13
C THR A 7 4.12 -12.18 10.04
N PRO A 8 2.80 -12.41 9.99
CA PRO A 8 1.88 -11.81 10.94
C PRO A 8 2.09 -12.41 12.33
N LEU A 9 2.50 -11.59 13.29
CA LEU A 9 2.57 -11.94 14.72
C LEU A 9 1.21 -11.69 15.42
N GLY A 10 0.39 -10.87 14.78
CA GLY A 10 -1.00 -10.61 15.11
C GLY A 10 -1.73 -9.99 13.91
N ALA A 11 -3.06 -10.04 13.93
CA ALA A 11 -3.95 -9.65 12.82
C ALA A 11 -3.81 -10.45 11.50
N GLY A 12 -3.16 -11.61 11.51
CA GLY A 12 -3.27 -12.62 10.44
C GLY A 12 -4.57 -13.40 10.58
N GLN A 13 -5.51 -13.23 9.66
CA GLN A 13 -6.88 -13.79 9.72
C GLN A 13 -7.67 -13.44 11.00
N ASP A 14 -7.28 -12.35 11.67
CA ASP A 14 -7.83 -11.86 12.93
C ASP A 14 -7.98 -10.33 12.89
N VAL A 15 -8.83 -9.76 13.77
CA VAL A 15 -9.03 -8.30 13.90
C VAL A 15 -8.58 -7.86 15.29
N GLY A 16 -7.57 -7.00 15.36
CA GLY A 16 -6.93 -6.59 16.60
C GLY A 16 -5.48 -7.10 16.70
N ARG A 17 -4.75 -6.61 17.72
CA ARG A 17 -3.34 -6.96 17.98
C ARG A 17 -2.42 -6.91 16.76
N SER A 18 -2.63 -5.95 15.86
CA SER A 18 -1.87 -5.81 14.62
C SER A 18 -0.38 -5.74 14.91
N CYS A 19 0.38 -6.65 14.31
CA CYS A 19 1.82 -6.73 14.45
C CYS A 19 2.37 -7.62 13.34
N ILE A 20 3.08 -7.03 12.38
CA ILE A 20 3.58 -7.73 11.20
C ILE A 20 5.09 -7.60 11.15
N LEU A 21 5.81 -8.72 11.10
CA LEU A 21 7.24 -8.75 10.86
C LEU A 21 7.50 -8.78 9.34
N VAL A 22 8.34 -7.88 8.85
CA VAL A 22 8.78 -7.84 7.45
C VAL A 22 10.29 -7.97 7.41
N SER A 23 10.79 -9.01 6.76
CA SER A 23 12.21 -9.17 6.43
C SER A 23 12.44 -8.83 4.96
N ILE A 24 13.27 -7.83 4.67
CA ILE A 24 13.53 -7.28 3.33
C ILE A 24 14.97 -6.79 3.24
N GLY A 25 15.71 -7.18 2.19
CA GLY A 25 17.11 -6.76 2.01
C GLY A 25 18.02 -7.01 3.21
N GLY A 26 17.80 -8.07 3.99
CA GLY A 26 18.56 -8.36 5.22
C GLY A 26 18.16 -7.55 6.46
N LYS A 27 17.15 -6.68 6.35
CA LYS A 27 16.58 -5.88 7.44
C LYS A 27 15.29 -6.51 7.96
N ASN A 28 15.05 -6.39 9.26
CA ASN A 28 13.84 -6.84 9.94
C ASN A 28 13.08 -5.65 10.53
N ILE A 29 11.87 -5.43 10.03
CA ILE A 29 11.05 -4.26 10.34
C ILE A 29 9.73 -4.74 10.92
N MET A 30 9.37 -4.24 12.10
CA MET A 30 8.08 -4.56 12.72
C MET A 30 7.06 -3.45 12.44
N LEU A 31 5.89 -3.82 11.92
CA LEU A 31 4.81 -2.92 11.54
C LEU A 31 3.65 -3.09 12.51
N ASP A 32 3.32 -2.00 13.22
CA ASP A 32 2.39 -1.94 14.33
C ASP A 32 2.73 -2.88 15.50
N CYS A 33 2.22 -2.53 16.68
CA CYS A 33 2.32 -3.34 17.89
C CYS A 33 1.06 -3.11 18.74
N GLY A 34 -0.03 -3.71 18.28
CA GLY A 34 -1.36 -3.57 18.86
C GLY A 34 -1.68 -4.55 19.97
N MET A 35 -2.84 -4.36 20.59
CA MET A 35 -3.41 -5.31 21.54
C MET A 35 -4.86 -5.65 21.18
N HIS A 36 -5.30 -6.88 21.43
CA HIS A 36 -6.64 -7.35 21.12
C HIS A 36 -7.60 -7.08 22.29
N MET A 37 -8.61 -6.25 22.07
CA MET A 37 -9.51 -5.76 23.13
C MET A 37 -10.52 -6.81 23.64
N GLY A 38 -10.68 -7.92 22.94
CA GLY A 38 -11.60 -9.01 23.30
C GLY A 38 -11.01 -10.08 24.22
N TYR A 39 -9.68 -10.12 24.40
CA TYR A 39 -9.02 -11.10 25.26
C TYR A 39 -8.56 -10.42 26.56
N ASN A 40 -8.64 -11.16 27.67
CA ASN A 40 -8.11 -10.72 28.98
C ASN A 40 -6.88 -11.53 29.42
N ASP A 41 -6.43 -12.49 28.59
CA ASP A 41 -5.23 -13.30 28.80
C ASP A 41 -4.13 -12.91 27.80
N ASP A 42 -3.02 -13.65 27.77
CA ASP A 42 -1.84 -13.36 26.94
C ASP A 42 -2.14 -13.35 25.44
N ARG A 43 -3.24 -13.94 24.97
CA ARG A 43 -3.67 -13.87 23.56
C ARG A 43 -3.98 -12.45 23.11
N ARG A 44 -4.12 -11.51 24.05
CA ARG A 44 -4.28 -10.09 23.73
C ARG A 44 -3.04 -9.49 23.08
N PHE A 45 -1.86 -10.06 23.31
CA PHE A 45 -0.60 -9.56 22.75
C PHE A 45 -0.27 -10.25 21.42
N PRO A 46 0.56 -9.62 20.58
CA PRO A 46 1.22 -10.31 19.47
C PRO A 46 2.14 -11.43 19.99
N ASP A 47 2.32 -12.47 19.20
CA ASP A 47 3.20 -13.57 19.55
C ASP A 47 4.65 -13.28 19.12
N PHE A 48 5.45 -12.77 20.05
CA PHE A 48 6.86 -12.44 19.81
C PHE A 48 7.78 -13.67 19.75
N SER A 49 7.29 -14.86 20.10
CA SER A 49 8.11 -16.08 20.07
C SER A 49 8.55 -16.47 18.66
N TYR A 50 7.84 -16.00 17.63
CA TYR A 50 8.22 -16.13 16.22
C TYR A 50 9.40 -15.24 15.80
N ILE A 51 9.77 -14.22 16.60
CA ILE A 51 10.99 -13.44 16.39
C ILE A 51 12.15 -14.12 17.10
N THR A 52 12.01 -14.31 18.41
CA THR A 52 13.03 -14.95 19.25
C THR A 52 12.38 -15.59 20.47
N GLN A 53 12.93 -16.75 20.87
CA GLN A 53 12.57 -17.43 22.10
C GLN A 53 13.48 -17.05 23.26
N ASN A 54 14.71 -16.60 22.95
CA ASN A 54 15.75 -16.26 23.92
C ASN A 54 16.52 -15.04 23.41
N GLY A 55 16.35 -13.89 24.06
CA GLY A 55 17.05 -12.65 23.71
C GLY A 55 16.15 -11.43 23.73
N ARG A 56 16.75 -10.24 23.55
CA ARG A 56 16.01 -8.98 23.45
C ARG A 56 15.60 -8.76 22.01
N LEU A 57 14.43 -8.16 21.78
CA LEU A 57 13.96 -7.86 20.43
C LEU A 57 14.88 -6.88 19.67
N THR A 58 15.63 -6.05 20.40
CA THR A 58 16.60 -5.11 19.82
C THR A 58 17.61 -5.79 18.91
N ASP A 59 17.98 -7.03 19.22
CA ASP A 59 19.03 -7.76 18.48
C ASP A 59 18.53 -8.30 17.15
N PHE A 60 17.20 -8.32 16.94
CA PHE A 60 16.56 -8.93 15.78
C PHE A 60 15.77 -7.93 14.92
N LEU A 61 15.50 -6.72 15.41
CA LEU A 61 14.68 -5.70 14.75
C LEU A 61 15.48 -4.42 14.52
N ASP A 62 15.55 -3.98 13.26
CA ASP A 62 16.18 -2.70 12.90
C ASP A 62 15.31 -1.51 13.33
N CYS A 63 13.99 -1.59 13.12
CA CYS A 63 13.06 -0.55 13.55
C CYS A 63 11.62 -1.06 13.73
N VAL A 64 10.83 -0.25 14.44
CA VAL A 64 9.38 -0.44 14.60
C VAL A 64 8.64 0.74 13.98
N ILE A 65 7.58 0.50 13.23
CA ILE A 65 6.79 1.55 12.58
C ILE A 65 5.34 1.44 13.02
N ILE A 66 4.75 2.52 13.55
CA ILE A 66 3.36 2.59 13.97
C ILE A 66 2.54 3.43 13.00
N SER A 67 1.50 2.83 12.43
CA SER A 67 0.61 3.42 11.44
C SER A 67 -0.28 4.52 12.03
N HIS A 68 -0.89 4.25 13.19
CA HIS A 68 -1.78 5.18 13.90
C HIS A 68 -1.99 4.81 15.36
N PHE A 69 -2.71 5.67 16.10
CA PHE A 69 -2.80 5.62 17.56
C PHE A 69 -3.85 4.67 18.15
N HIS A 70 -4.59 3.90 17.35
CA HIS A 70 -5.59 3.00 17.92
C HIS A 70 -4.92 1.84 18.67
N LEU A 71 -5.59 1.33 19.72
CA LEU A 71 -5.00 0.34 20.62
C LEU A 71 -4.75 -1.02 19.94
N ASP A 72 -5.49 -1.34 18.89
CA ASP A 72 -5.24 -2.49 18.02
C ASP A 72 -4.00 -2.33 17.12
N HIS A 73 -3.34 -1.17 17.12
CA HIS A 73 -2.10 -0.89 16.37
C HIS A 73 -0.94 -0.42 17.24
N CYS A 74 -1.19 0.17 18.41
CA CYS A 74 -0.13 0.63 19.32
C CYS A 74 -0.29 0.20 20.78
N GLY A 75 -1.35 -0.55 21.11
CA GLY A 75 -1.72 -0.87 22.49
C GLY A 75 -0.74 -1.78 23.23
N ALA A 76 0.03 -2.61 22.52
CA ALA A 76 1.06 -3.46 23.10
C ALA A 76 2.46 -2.83 23.04
N LEU A 77 2.59 -1.60 22.53
CA LEU A 77 3.88 -0.96 22.32
C LEU A 77 4.72 -0.82 23.61
N PRO A 78 4.17 -0.39 24.76
CA PRO A 78 4.95 -0.33 26.00
C PRO A 78 5.29 -1.72 26.56
N TYR A 79 4.42 -2.71 26.34
CA TYR A 79 4.69 -4.10 26.72
C TYR A 79 5.88 -4.66 25.92
N MET A 80 5.86 -4.50 24.61
CA MET A 80 6.94 -4.91 23.71
C MET A 80 8.26 -4.17 24.02
N SER A 81 8.19 -2.85 24.18
CA SER A 81 9.37 -2.01 24.43
C SER A 81 10.05 -2.29 25.76
N GLU A 82 9.28 -2.36 26.86
CA GLU A 82 9.84 -2.34 28.21
C GLU A 82 9.76 -3.69 28.94
N MET A 83 8.77 -4.55 28.64
CA MET A 83 8.65 -5.86 29.30
C MET A 83 9.31 -6.97 28.50
N VAL A 84 9.10 -6.99 27.19
CA VAL A 84 9.78 -7.96 26.29
C VAL A 84 11.21 -7.52 26.00
N GLY A 85 11.41 -6.21 25.85
CA GLY A 85 12.72 -5.57 25.76
C GLY A 85 13.11 -5.23 24.34
N TYR A 86 12.93 -3.96 23.99
CA TYR A 86 13.34 -3.35 22.72
C TYR A 86 13.81 -1.92 22.94
N ASP A 87 15.04 -1.60 22.54
CA ASP A 87 15.66 -0.27 22.71
C ASP A 87 15.93 0.46 21.38
N GLY A 88 15.51 -0.13 20.26
CA GLY A 88 15.69 0.46 18.93
C GLY A 88 14.70 1.58 18.60
N PRO A 89 14.80 2.17 17.40
CA PRO A 89 14.00 3.30 16.98
C PRO A 89 12.54 2.93 16.66
N ILE A 90 11.61 3.75 17.15
CA ILE A 90 10.18 3.61 16.86
C ILE A 90 9.73 4.80 16.01
N TYR A 91 9.26 4.55 14.78
CA TYR A 91 8.76 5.56 13.87
C TYR A 91 7.24 5.68 13.94
N MET A 92 6.74 6.90 14.06
CA MET A 92 5.31 7.20 13.91
C MET A 92 5.12 8.66 13.54
N THR A 93 3.95 9.05 13.08
CA THR A 93 3.71 10.47 12.73
C THR A 93 3.66 11.39 13.95
N HIS A 94 3.88 12.69 13.74
CA HIS A 94 3.78 13.70 14.79
C HIS A 94 2.45 13.65 15.59
N PRO A 95 1.25 13.56 14.96
CA PRO A 95 0.02 13.49 15.73
C PRO A 95 -0.13 12.16 16.49
N THR A 96 0.31 11.04 15.89
CA THR A 96 0.30 9.73 16.58
C THR A 96 1.19 9.76 17.82
N LYS A 97 2.40 10.34 17.74
CA LYS A 97 3.31 10.53 18.89
C LYS A 97 2.67 11.31 20.04
N ALA A 98 1.86 12.31 19.73
CA ALA A 98 1.21 13.15 20.74
C ALA A 98 0.00 12.48 21.40
N ILE A 99 -0.75 11.67 20.65
CA ILE A 99 -2.02 11.08 21.09
C ILE A 99 -1.83 9.71 21.75
N CYS A 100 -0.90 8.91 21.23
CA CYS A 100 -0.59 7.56 21.71
C CYS A 100 -0.42 7.45 23.24
N PRO A 101 0.43 8.26 23.92
CA PRO A 101 0.63 8.14 25.37
C PRO A 101 -0.64 8.40 26.18
N ILE A 102 -1.55 9.22 25.67
CA ILE A 102 -2.79 9.54 26.39
C ILE A 102 -3.77 8.37 26.28
N LEU A 103 -3.87 7.75 25.11
CA LEU A 103 -4.68 6.56 24.92
C LEU A 103 -4.15 5.38 25.74
N LEU A 104 -2.84 5.18 25.75
CA LEU A 104 -2.20 4.15 26.56
C LEU A 104 -2.40 4.38 28.06
N GLU A 105 -2.31 5.63 28.53
CA GLU A 105 -2.54 5.98 29.94
C GLU A 105 -4.01 5.80 30.35
N ASP A 106 -4.97 6.19 29.50
CA ASP A 106 -6.39 5.95 29.75
C ASP A 106 -6.69 4.44 29.80
N PHE A 107 -6.12 3.69 28.86
CA PHE A 107 -6.24 2.24 28.83
C PHE A 107 -5.65 1.59 30.10
N ARG A 108 -4.44 2.02 30.51
CA ARG A 108 -3.80 1.57 31.76
C ARG A 108 -4.68 1.81 32.98
N LYS A 109 -5.27 3.00 33.12
CA LYS A 109 -6.17 3.33 34.24
C LYS A 109 -7.40 2.43 34.29
N ILE A 110 -7.96 2.09 33.14
CA ILE A 110 -9.11 1.17 33.09
C ILE A 110 -8.68 -0.25 33.48
N THR A 111 -7.56 -0.73 32.95
CA THR A 111 -7.10 -2.11 33.16
C THR A 111 -6.55 -2.33 34.57
N VAL A 112 -5.68 -1.45 35.06
CA VAL A 112 -5.07 -1.57 36.39
C VAL A 112 -6.04 -1.10 37.47
N ASP A 113 -6.55 0.12 37.38
CA ASP A 113 -7.27 0.73 38.51
C ASP A 113 -8.71 0.21 38.66
N LYS A 114 -9.37 -0.18 37.55
CA LYS A 114 -10.76 -0.69 37.60
C LYS A 114 -10.88 -2.20 37.54
N LYS A 115 -10.06 -2.88 36.75
CA LYS A 115 -10.08 -4.36 36.66
C LYS A 115 -9.12 -5.02 37.67
N GLY A 116 -8.21 -4.27 38.28
CA GLY A 116 -7.28 -4.79 39.28
C GLY A 116 -6.13 -5.62 38.71
N GLU A 117 -5.80 -5.45 37.42
CA GLU A 117 -4.73 -6.22 36.79
C GLU A 117 -3.35 -5.70 37.22
N THR A 118 -2.52 -6.60 37.76
CA THR A 118 -1.20 -6.25 38.32
C THR A 118 -0.06 -6.42 37.31
N ASN A 119 -0.20 -7.33 36.35
CA ASN A 119 0.81 -7.61 35.34
C ASN A 119 0.59 -6.77 34.08
N PHE A 120 0.70 -5.45 34.22
CA PHE A 120 0.47 -4.50 33.13
C PHE A 120 1.52 -3.38 33.15
N PHE A 121 1.77 -2.76 31.99
CA PHE A 121 2.79 -1.70 31.91
C PHE A 121 2.44 -0.48 32.76
N THR A 122 3.46 0.20 33.28
CA THR A 122 3.30 1.39 34.14
C THR A 122 3.30 2.68 33.33
N SER A 123 2.87 3.79 33.94
CA SER A 123 3.01 5.12 33.31
C SER A 123 4.45 5.50 32.99
N GLN A 124 5.41 5.00 33.78
CA GLN A 124 6.82 5.24 33.55
C GLN A 124 7.29 4.53 32.27
N MET A 125 6.88 3.28 32.09
CA MET A 125 7.16 2.50 30.87
C MET A 125 6.55 3.14 29.62
N ILE A 126 5.35 3.73 29.70
CA ILE A 126 4.77 4.50 28.59
C ILE A 126 5.70 5.67 28.24
N LYS A 127 6.17 6.44 29.24
CA LYS A 127 7.08 7.57 29.00
C LYS A 127 8.41 7.12 28.38
N ASP A 128 8.99 6.03 28.88
CA ASP A 128 10.28 5.53 28.41
C ASP A 128 10.18 4.98 26.98
N CYS A 129 9.11 4.26 26.67
CA CYS A 129 8.77 3.86 25.31
C CYS A 129 8.63 5.08 24.37
N MET A 130 7.92 6.13 24.79
CA MET A 130 7.73 7.32 23.96
C MET A 130 9.02 8.15 23.75
N LYS A 131 10.05 7.98 24.58
CA LYS A 131 11.37 8.62 24.35
C LYS A 131 12.11 8.02 23.15
N LYS A 132 11.86 6.74 22.84
CA LYS A 132 12.43 6.01 21.69
C LYS A 132 11.81 6.42 20.34
N VAL A 133 10.78 7.27 20.37
CA VAL A 133 9.97 7.61 19.19
C VAL A 133 10.58 8.72 18.35
N ILE A 134 10.86 8.41 17.09
CA ILE A 134 11.28 9.34 16.04
C ILE A 134 10.06 9.73 15.18
N PRO A 135 9.66 11.01 15.16
CA PRO A 135 8.47 11.42 14.44
C PRO A 135 8.70 11.52 12.93
N LEU A 136 7.71 11.10 12.14
CA LEU A 136 7.68 11.20 10.68
C LEU A 136 6.75 12.34 10.21
N ASN A 137 7.16 13.05 9.16
CA ASN A 137 6.30 13.94 8.39
C ASN A 137 5.75 13.23 7.15
N LEU A 138 4.59 13.69 6.69
CA LEU A 138 4.02 13.22 5.41
C LEU A 138 4.94 13.60 4.26
N HIS A 139 5.13 12.66 3.35
CA HIS A 139 5.93 12.78 2.12
C HIS A 139 7.42 13.04 2.34
N GLN A 140 7.88 13.04 3.60
CA GLN A 140 9.31 13.03 3.90
C GLN A 140 9.84 11.61 3.76
N THR A 141 10.91 11.46 2.99
CA THR A 141 11.74 10.25 3.02
C THR A 141 12.77 10.39 4.13
N VAL A 142 12.80 9.44 5.05
CA VAL A 142 13.78 9.33 6.13
C VAL A 142 14.70 8.17 5.80
N GLN A 143 15.99 8.44 5.75
CA GLN A 143 17.03 7.41 5.71
C GLN A 143 17.23 6.89 7.13
N VAL A 144 16.92 5.61 7.35
CA VAL A 144 17.11 4.94 8.66
C VAL A 144 18.57 4.49 8.80
N ASP A 145 19.13 3.98 7.71
CA ASP A 145 20.55 3.64 7.54
C ASP A 145 20.94 3.79 6.06
N ASP A 146 22.08 3.23 5.65
CA ASP A 146 22.62 3.36 4.29
C ASP A 146 21.74 2.70 3.20
N GLU A 147 20.87 1.76 3.56
CA GLU A 147 20.05 0.99 2.61
C GLU A 147 18.54 1.14 2.84
N LEU A 148 18.10 1.40 4.08
CA LEU A 148 16.70 1.44 4.49
C LEU A 148 16.11 2.87 4.45
N GLU A 149 15.14 3.04 3.57
CA GLU A 149 14.34 4.26 3.41
C GLU A 149 12.89 4.06 3.89
N ILE A 150 12.38 5.05 4.61
CA ILE A 150 10.97 5.10 5.03
C ILE A 150 10.32 6.40 4.54
N LYS A 151 9.16 6.29 3.88
CA LYS A 151 8.34 7.43 3.47
C LYS A 151 6.89 7.26 3.91
N ALA A 152 6.39 8.21 4.69
CA ALA A 152 5.01 8.23 5.15
C ALA A 152 4.07 8.94 4.16
N TYR A 153 2.88 8.40 3.96
CA TYR A 153 1.80 8.94 3.14
C TYR A 153 0.53 9.09 3.97
N TYR A 154 -0.37 9.96 3.53
CA TYR A 154 -1.60 10.25 4.26
C TYR A 154 -2.62 9.11 4.12
N ALA A 155 -3.07 8.49 5.21
CA ALA A 155 -4.01 7.36 5.17
C ALA A 155 -5.50 7.75 5.21
N GLY A 156 -5.84 8.94 5.72
CA GLY A 156 -7.23 9.44 5.76
C GLY A 156 -8.16 8.81 6.80
N HIS A 157 -7.67 7.89 7.64
CA HIS A 157 -8.45 7.17 8.65
C HIS A 157 -8.70 7.98 9.94
N VAL A 158 -7.65 8.23 10.73
CA VAL A 158 -7.67 9.11 11.91
C VAL A 158 -6.60 10.18 11.81
N LEU A 159 -6.63 11.16 12.71
CA LEU A 159 -5.63 12.23 12.76
C LEU A 159 -4.22 11.63 12.92
N GLY A 160 -3.34 11.89 11.96
CA GLY A 160 -1.98 11.34 11.97
C GLY A 160 -1.84 9.92 11.42
N ALA A 161 -2.92 9.25 11.00
CA ALA A 161 -2.80 7.94 10.37
C ALA A 161 -1.98 8.03 9.07
N ALA A 162 -1.01 7.13 8.91
CA ALA A 162 -0.15 7.08 7.75
C ALA A 162 -0.04 5.69 7.15
N MET A 163 0.03 5.66 5.81
CA MET A 163 0.56 4.52 5.07
C MET A 163 2.07 4.70 4.98
N VAL A 164 2.83 3.63 5.02
CA VAL A 164 4.30 3.70 5.04
C VAL A 164 4.87 2.90 3.90
N HIS A 165 5.67 3.55 3.07
CA HIS A 165 6.47 2.92 2.04
C HIS A 165 7.88 2.70 2.59
N ILE A 166 8.32 1.46 2.52
CA ILE A 166 9.57 0.96 3.07
C ILE A 166 10.35 0.43 1.87
N LYS A 167 11.58 0.89 1.71
CA LYS A 167 12.44 0.49 0.61
C LYS A 167 13.81 0.10 1.16
N VAL A 168 14.31 -1.06 0.73
CA VAL A 168 15.68 -1.50 1.03
C VAL A 168 16.34 -1.87 -0.29
N GLY A 169 17.34 -1.10 -0.69
CA GLY A 169 17.96 -1.24 -2.01
C GLY A 169 16.95 -1.08 -3.16
N SER A 170 16.70 -2.15 -3.92
CA SER A 170 15.73 -2.16 -5.04
C SER A 170 14.35 -2.71 -4.67
N GLU A 171 14.21 -3.32 -3.49
CA GLU A 171 12.98 -3.95 -3.03
C GLU A 171 12.13 -2.95 -2.25
N SER A 172 10.81 -3.10 -2.32
CA SER A 172 9.91 -2.23 -1.54
C SER A 172 8.63 -2.88 -1.06
N VAL A 173 8.19 -2.45 0.12
CA VAL A 173 6.92 -2.84 0.76
C VAL A 173 6.12 -1.59 1.09
N VAL A 174 4.81 -1.61 0.82
CA VAL A 174 3.90 -0.58 1.31
C VAL A 174 2.98 -1.18 2.37
N TYR A 175 2.97 -0.58 3.55
CA TYR A 175 2.04 -0.89 4.62
C TYR A 175 0.94 0.17 4.70
N THR A 176 -0.30 -0.19 4.39
CA THR A 176 -1.39 0.79 4.26
C THR A 176 -2.39 0.80 5.41
N VAL A 177 -2.42 -0.24 6.24
CA VAL A 177 -3.48 -0.63 7.19
C VAL A 177 -4.29 0.54 7.79
N SER A 178 -5.62 0.39 7.79
CA SER A 178 -6.60 1.41 8.18
C SER A 178 -6.56 2.66 7.29
N VAL A 179 -7.06 2.55 6.05
CA VAL A 179 -7.14 3.65 5.08
C VAL A 179 -8.56 4.17 4.89
N ASN A 180 -8.70 5.43 4.44
CA ASN A 180 -9.96 5.90 3.90
C ASN A 180 -9.75 6.74 2.63
N LYS A 181 -10.14 6.18 1.48
CA LYS A 181 -10.11 6.87 0.18
C LYS A 181 -11.18 7.95 0.04
N PHE A 182 -12.19 7.97 0.91
CA PHE A 182 -13.23 9.00 0.90
C PHE A 182 -12.95 10.03 1.99
N ALA A 183 -12.81 11.30 1.59
CA ALA A 183 -12.58 12.38 2.54
C ALA A 183 -13.71 12.44 3.59
N LEU A 184 -13.32 12.33 4.86
CA LEU A 184 -14.18 12.55 6.02
C LEU A 184 -14.34 14.04 6.28
N CYS A 185 -15.29 14.42 7.15
CA CYS A 185 -15.47 15.83 7.49
C CYS A 185 -14.22 16.45 8.14
N HIS A 186 -13.40 15.67 8.84
CA HIS A 186 -12.13 16.11 9.42
C HIS A 186 -10.87 15.60 8.68
N SER A 187 -10.91 14.44 8.02
CA SER A 187 -9.73 13.84 7.34
C SER A 187 -9.81 13.95 5.82
N GLY A 188 -8.65 14.09 5.17
CA GLY A 188 -8.53 14.00 3.71
C GLY A 188 -8.71 12.56 3.19
N ALA A 189 -8.63 12.39 1.88
CA ALA A 189 -8.59 11.06 1.25
C ALA A 189 -7.18 10.47 1.32
N ALA A 190 -7.08 9.14 1.44
CA ALA A 190 -5.82 8.42 1.34
C ALA A 190 -5.17 8.66 -0.03
N TRP A 191 -3.87 8.96 -0.04
CA TRP A 191 -3.13 9.25 -1.27
C TRP A 191 -1.73 8.66 -1.20
N ILE A 192 -1.30 7.99 -2.27
CA ILE A 192 0.01 7.33 -2.40
C ILE A 192 0.55 7.55 -3.81
N ASP A 193 1.87 7.64 -3.94
CA ASP A 193 2.53 7.65 -5.25
C ASP A 193 2.33 6.31 -5.99
N LYS A 194 2.47 6.34 -7.31
CA LYS A 194 2.50 5.15 -8.16
C LYS A 194 3.85 4.43 -8.01
N CYS A 195 4.08 3.89 -6.82
CA CYS A 195 5.37 3.35 -6.38
C CYS A 195 5.65 1.91 -6.83
N ARG A 196 4.64 1.15 -7.28
CA ARG A 196 4.76 -0.22 -7.77
C ARG A 196 5.56 -1.15 -6.84
N PRO A 197 5.18 -1.26 -5.56
CA PRO A 197 5.95 -2.03 -4.61
C PRO A 197 5.91 -3.52 -4.90
N ASP A 198 6.91 -4.26 -4.43
CA ASP A 198 6.94 -5.72 -4.57
C ASP A 198 5.83 -6.39 -3.74
N ILE A 199 5.56 -5.84 -2.55
CA ILE A 199 4.43 -6.24 -1.70
C ILE A 199 3.66 -5.01 -1.21
N LEU A 200 2.33 -5.05 -1.29
CA LEU A 200 1.45 -4.14 -0.56
C LEU A 200 0.65 -4.91 0.49
N ILE A 201 0.82 -4.51 1.74
CA ILE A 201 0.10 -5.04 2.90
C ILE A 201 -1.10 -4.13 3.19
N SER A 202 -2.30 -4.69 3.18
CA SER A 202 -3.57 -3.96 3.36
C SER A 202 -4.46 -4.59 4.42
N GLU A 203 -5.22 -3.73 5.11
CA GLU A 203 -6.34 -4.18 5.92
C GLU A 203 -7.45 -4.82 5.08
N SER A 204 -8.34 -5.57 5.73
CA SER A 204 -9.46 -6.27 5.08
C SER A 204 -10.75 -6.25 5.91
N THR A 205 -10.85 -5.37 6.92
CA THR A 205 -11.94 -5.33 7.90
C THR A 205 -13.34 -5.24 7.27
N TYR A 206 -13.50 -4.46 6.19
CA TYR A 206 -14.77 -4.29 5.45
C TYR A 206 -14.73 -4.87 4.03
N ALA A 207 -13.95 -5.93 3.82
CA ALA A 207 -13.78 -6.63 2.55
C ALA A 207 -15.09 -7.00 1.82
N THR A 208 -16.15 -7.35 2.56
CA THR A 208 -17.45 -7.76 2.00
C THR A 208 -18.47 -6.62 1.92
N THR A 209 -18.17 -5.47 2.53
CA THR A 209 -19.13 -4.36 2.65
C THR A 209 -18.89 -3.34 1.54
N ILE A 210 -19.96 -2.93 0.89
CA ILE A 210 -19.99 -1.75 0.01
C ILE A 210 -20.83 -0.71 0.73
N ARG A 211 -20.29 0.49 0.95
CA ARG A 211 -21.01 1.52 1.69
C ARG A 211 -21.80 2.44 0.78
N ASP A 212 -22.95 2.86 1.28
CA ASP A 212 -23.72 3.94 0.68
C ASP A 212 -22.92 5.25 0.67
N SER A 213 -23.34 6.13 -0.23
CA SER A 213 -22.77 7.47 -0.32
C SER A 213 -22.77 8.17 1.04
N LYS A 214 -21.68 8.89 1.31
CA LYS A 214 -21.52 9.67 2.55
C LYS A 214 -22.74 10.58 2.81
N ARG A 215 -23.23 11.24 1.77
CA ARG A 215 -24.38 12.16 1.85
C ARG A 215 -25.66 11.46 2.31
N CYS A 216 -25.94 10.26 1.80
CA CYS A 216 -27.11 9.49 2.22
C CYS A 216 -27.03 9.09 3.70
N ARG A 217 -25.85 8.63 4.15
CA ARG A 217 -25.62 8.24 5.56
C ARG A 217 -25.71 9.42 6.51
N GLU A 218 -25.12 10.57 6.16
CA GLU A 218 -25.22 11.79 6.95
C GLU A 218 -26.67 12.26 7.08
N ARG A 219 -27.43 12.24 5.98
CA ARG A 219 -28.85 12.58 5.99
C ARG A 219 -29.66 11.63 6.87
N ASP A 220 -29.46 10.33 6.73
CA ASP A 220 -30.19 9.33 7.52
C ASP A 220 -29.90 9.47 9.02
N PHE A 221 -28.63 9.67 9.38
CA PHE A 221 -28.23 9.96 10.75
C PHE A 221 -28.94 11.18 11.33
N LEU A 222 -28.88 12.32 10.63
CA LEU A 222 -29.52 13.55 11.08
C LEU A 222 -31.03 13.38 11.21
N LYS A 223 -31.66 12.68 10.27
CA LYS A 223 -33.09 12.37 10.29
C LYS A 223 -33.46 11.57 11.54
N LYS A 224 -32.81 10.43 11.82
CA LYS A 224 -33.15 9.59 12.98
C LYS A 224 -32.90 10.29 14.31
N VAL A 225 -31.81 11.08 14.41
CA VAL A 225 -31.53 11.90 15.59
C VAL A 225 -32.65 12.92 15.81
N HIS A 226 -33.05 13.64 14.75
CA HIS A 226 -34.08 14.66 14.82
C HIS A 226 -35.45 14.07 15.21
N GLU A 227 -35.90 13.01 14.53
CA GLU A 227 -37.17 12.32 14.83
C GLU A 227 -37.22 11.79 16.27
N THR A 228 -36.08 11.32 16.79
CA THR A 228 -35.99 10.84 18.18
C THR A 228 -36.09 11.97 19.20
N ILE A 229 -35.54 13.15 18.88
CA ILE A 229 -35.65 14.33 19.74
C ILE A 229 -37.07 14.88 19.70
N GLU A 230 -37.70 14.94 18.53
CA GLU A 230 -39.08 15.44 18.37
C GLU A 230 -40.10 14.63 19.16
N ARG A 231 -39.94 13.30 19.23
CA ARG A 231 -40.77 12.42 20.09
C ARG A 231 -40.45 12.52 21.59
N GLY A 232 -39.53 13.39 21.99
CA GLY A 232 -39.09 13.58 23.39
C GLY A 232 -38.17 12.48 23.91
N GLY A 233 -37.56 11.69 23.01
CA GLY A 233 -36.63 10.62 23.34
C GLY A 233 -35.19 11.09 23.53
N LYS A 234 -34.37 10.23 24.14
CA LYS A 234 -32.93 10.45 24.31
C LYS A 234 -32.14 9.63 23.30
N VAL A 235 -31.08 10.21 22.74
CA VAL A 235 -30.17 9.54 21.81
C VAL A 235 -28.82 9.31 22.47
N LEU A 236 -28.42 8.05 22.59
CA LEU A 236 -27.07 7.66 23.01
C LEU A 236 -26.23 7.32 21.78
N ILE A 237 -25.04 7.91 21.66
CA ILE A 237 -24.09 7.62 20.59
C ILE A 237 -22.77 7.15 21.21
N PRO A 238 -22.57 5.83 21.36
CA PRO A 238 -21.32 5.29 21.86
C PRO A 238 -20.20 5.52 20.83
N VAL A 239 -19.13 6.21 21.24
CA VAL A 239 -18.00 6.54 20.37
C VAL A 239 -16.67 6.30 21.07
N PHE A 240 -15.61 6.09 20.30
CA PHE A 240 -14.25 6.26 20.78
C PHE A 240 -13.95 7.76 20.95
N ALA A 241 -13.13 8.11 21.93
CA ALA A 241 -12.87 9.52 22.28
C ALA A 241 -12.19 10.32 21.15
N LEU A 242 -11.50 9.63 20.24
CA LEU A 242 -10.71 10.20 19.15
C LEU A 242 -11.13 9.58 17.81
N GLY A 243 -11.21 10.41 16.77
CA GLY A 243 -11.58 9.99 15.42
C GLY A 243 -13.06 10.25 15.15
N ARG A 244 -13.87 9.19 15.22
CA ARG A 244 -15.27 9.26 14.76
C ARG A 244 -16.14 10.23 15.57
N ALA A 245 -15.86 10.39 16.86
CA ALA A 245 -16.52 11.36 17.71
C ALA A 245 -16.52 12.76 17.10
N GLN A 246 -15.37 13.23 16.63
CA GLN A 246 -15.21 14.58 16.10
C GLN A 246 -15.99 14.77 14.79
N GLU A 247 -16.06 13.76 13.92
CA GLU A 247 -16.87 13.83 12.70
C GLU A 247 -18.36 13.99 12.99
N LEU A 248 -18.89 13.18 13.91
CA LEU A 248 -20.31 13.23 14.27
C LEU A 248 -20.65 14.53 15.03
N CYS A 249 -19.72 15.04 15.85
CA CYS A 249 -19.89 16.33 16.52
C CYS A 249 -19.99 17.49 15.51
N ILE A 250 -19.09 17.54 14.52
CA ILE A 250 -19.13 18.56 13.47
C ILE A 250 -20.45 18.51 12.69
N LEU A 251 -20.94 17.30 12.41
CA LEU A 251 -22.19 17.09 11.69
C LEU A 251 -23.40 17.59 12.49
N LEU A 252 -23.51 17.22 13.78
CA LEU A 252 -24.60 17.68 14.65
C LEU A 252 -24.52 19.17 14.94
N GLU A 253 -23.33 19.73 15.20
CA GLU A 253 -23.15 21.16 15.44
C GLU A 253 -23.67 21.99 14.25
N THR A 254 -23.31 21.58 13.03
CA THR A 254 -23.77 22.25 11.81
C THR A 254 -25.28 22.12 11.61
N PHE A 255 -25.85 20.97 11.98
CA PHE A 255 -27.28 20.74 11.88
C PHE A 255 -28.08 21.54 12.92
N TRP A 256 -27.59 21.61 14.17
CA TRP A 256 -28.20 22.38 15.24
C TRP A 256 -28.28 23.87 14.92
N GLU A 257 -27.20 24.43 14.35
CA GLU A 257 -27.19 25.83 13.92
C GLU A 257 -28.18 26.10 12.79
N ARG A 258 -28.28 25.20 11.81
CA ARG A 258 -29.18 25.37 10.66
C ARG A 258 -30.65 25.23 11.03
N MET A 259 -30.97 24.29 11.91
CA MET A 259 -32.34 23.99 12.32
C MET A 259 -32.77 24.76 13.58
N ASN A 260 -31.86 25.52 14.19
CA ASN A 260 -32.08 26.26 15.44
C ASN A 260 -32.66 25.37 16.57
N LEU A 261 -32.11 24.17 16.72
CA LEU A 261 -32.57 23.20 17.71
C LEU A 261 -32.08 23.58 19.12
N LYS A 262 -32.99 23.48 20.10
CA LYS A 262 -32.71 23.82 21.51
C LYS A 262 -32.38 22.61 22.39
N ALA A 263 -32.57 21.39 21.88
CA ALA A 263 -32.28 20.18 22.63
C ALA A 263 -30.77 20.12 22.96
N PRO A 264 -30.38 19.81 24.20
CA PRO A 264 -28.98 19.80 24.59
C PRO A 264 -28.23 18.64 23.93
N ILE A 265 -27.03 18.92 23.45
CA ILE A 265 -26.05 17.90 23.06
C ILE A 265 -24.96 17.90 24.13
N TYR A 266 -24.65 16.71 24.64
CA TYR A 266 -23.56 16.53 25.58
C TYR A 266 -22.52 15.56 25.04
N PHE A 267 -21.29 15.76 25.51
CA PHE A 267 -20.19 14.85 25.29
C PHE A 267 -19.59 14.43 26.63
N SER A 268 -19.40 13.13 26.85
CA SER A 268 -18.69 12.58 28.01
C SER A 268 -17.35 13.29 28.26
N THR A 269 -17.19 13.87 29.45
CA THR A 269 -15.96 14.55 29.88
C THR A 269 -14.77 13.59 29.94
N GLY A 270 -13.56 14.11 29.76
CA GLY A 270 -12.31 13.35 29.88
C GLY A 270 -11.45 13.45 28.62
N LEU A 271 -11.19 12.31 27.98
CA LEU A 271 -10.26 12.22 26.83
C LEU A 271 -10.66 13.10 25.63
N THR A 272 -11.95 13.42 25.49
CA THR A 272 -12.45 14.21 24.35
C THR A 272 -12.02 15.68 24.37
N GLU A 273 -11.93 16.32 25.54
CA GLU A 273 -11.45 17.71 25.62
C GLU A 273 -10.00 17.81 25.17
N LYS A 274 -9.18 16.85 25.63
CA LYS A 274 -7.80 16.69 25.16
C LYS A 274 -7.77 16.40 23.66
N ALA A 275 -8.64 15.52 23.17
CA ALA A 275 -8.75 15.22 21.75
C ALA A 275 -8.99 16.48 20.90
N ASN A 276 -9.95 17.32 21.29
CA ASN A 276 -10.24 18.56 20.58
C ASN A 276 -9.02 19.50 20.56
N HIS A 277 -8.26 19.58 21.66
CA HIS A 277 -7.00 20.34 21.68
C HIS A 277 -5.97 19.82 20.66
N TYR A 278 -5.80 18.50 20.54
CA TYR A 278 -4.90 17.92 19.53
C TYR A 278 -5.36 18.15 18.09
N TYR A 279 -6.67 18.08 17.82
CA TYR A 279 -7.22 18.43 16.51
C TYR A 279 -6.95 19.91 16.15
N LYS A 280 -6.98 20.81 17.14
CA LYS A 280 -6.60 22.22 16.95
C LYS A 280 -5.11 22.37 16.69
N LEU A 281 -4.25 21.66 17.45
CA LEU A 281 -2.80 21.71 17.31
C LEU A 281 -2.33 21.17 15.96
N PHE A 282 -2.89 20.05 15.51
CA PHE A 282 -2.53 19.37 14.26
C PHE A 282 -3.52 19.68 13.14
N ILE A 283 -4.05 20.90 13.08
CA ILE A 283 -5.01 21.32 12.05
C ILE A 283 -4.46 21.12 10.63
N THR A 284 -3.13 21.19 10.46
CA THR A 284 -2.44 20.99 9.18
C THR A 284 -2.64 19.58 8.61
N TRP A 285 -2.92 18.59 9.47
CA TRP A 285 -3.19 17.19 9.12
C TRP A 285 -4.67 16.90 8.79
N THR A 286 -5.52 17.92 8.85
CA THR A 286 -6.94 17.80 8.46
C THR A 286 -7.16 18.10 6.96
N ASN A 287 -8.38 17.89 6.48
CA ASN A 287 -8.70 18.22 5.09
C ASN A 287 -8.57 19.73 4.78
N GLN A 288 -8.48 20.07 3.50
CA GLN A 288 -8.28 21.46 3.06
C GLN A 288 -9.46 22.38 3.44
N LYS A 289 -10.68 21.84 3.54
CA LYS A 289 -11.88 22.59 3.91
C LYS A 289 -11.78 23.10 5.36
N ILE A 290 -11.47 22.21 6.30
CA ILE A 290 -11.28 22.55 7.71
C ILE A 290 -10.13 23.52 7.88
N ARG A 291 -8.99 23.29 7.21
CA ARG A 291 -7.85 24.22 7.22
C ARG A 291 -8.21 25.64 6.78
N LYS A 292 -8.97 25.79 5.69
CA LYS A 292 -9.40 27.10 5.19
C LYS A 292 -10.39 27.78 6.14
N THR A 293 -11.37 27.03 6.66
CA THR A 293 -12.38 27.57 7.57
C THR A 293 -11.81 27.92 8.95
N PHE A 294 -10.77 27.22 9.40
CA PHE A 294 -10.16 27.40 10.72
C PHE A 294 -9.75 28.85 11.02
N VAL A 295 -9.28 29.60 10.01
CA VAL A 295 -8.90 31.02 10.13
C VAL A 295 -10.09 31.90 10.55
N GLN A 296 -11.30 31.56 10.10
CA GLN A 296 -12.53 32.30 10.38
C GLN A 296 -13.29 31.74 11.57
N ARG A 297 -13.33 30.40 11.69
CA ARG A 297 -14.07 29.68 12.72
C ARG A 297 -13.42 28.32 12.99
N ASN A 298 -13.18 28.05 14.26
CA ASN A 298 -12.68 26.75 14.71
C ASN A 298 -13.81 25.71 14.72
N MET A 299 -13.72 24.73 13.83
CA MET A 299 -14.72 23.65 13.71
C MET A 299 -14.66 22.63 14.86
N PHE A 300 -13.63 22.69 15.69
CA PHE A 300 -13.47 21.85 16.91
C PHE A 300 -13.81 22.64 18.18
N GLU A 301 -14.41 23.82 18.03
CA GLU A 301 -15.01 24.60 19.11
C GLU A 301 -16.52 24.59 18.92
N PHE A 302 -17.16 23.68 19.66
CA PHE A 302 -18.59 23.43 19.55
C PHE A 302 -19.35 24.38 20.47
N LYS A 303 -20.32 25.12 19.93
CA LYS A 303 -21.15 26.05 20.71
C LYS A 303 -22.32 25.33 21.38
N HIS A 304 -22.85 24.30 20.72
CA HIS A 304 -24.06 23.59 21.17
C HIS A 304 -23.73 22.33 21.98
N ILE A 305 -22.52 21.80 21.83
CA ILE A 305 -22.07 20.58 22.51
C ILE A 305 -21.38 20.94 23.82
N LYS A 306 -21.95 20.50 24.94
CA LYS A 306 -21.45 20.78 26.29
C LYS A 306 -20.86 19.54 26.96
N ALA A 307 -20.07 19.74 28.00
CA ALA A 307 -19.60 18.66 28.87
C ALA A 307 -20.80 17.93 29.52
N PHE A 308 -20.76 16.60 29.52
CA PHE A 308 -21.77 15.76 30.17
C PHE A 308 -21.44 15.52 31.65
N ASP A 309 -22.33 15.96 32.54
CA ASP A 309 -22.33 15.55 33.94
C ASP A 309 -23.14 14.26 34.11
N ARG A 310 -22.68 13.34 34.97
CA ARG A 310 -23.36 12.06 35.23
C ARG A 310 -24.80 12.24 35.73
N SER A 311 -25.08 13.31 36.46
CA SER A 311 -26.41 13.66 36.95
C SER A 311 -27.40 13.94 35.81
N TYR A 312 -26.92 14.41 34.65
CA TYR A 312 -27.77 14.76 33.52
C TYR A 312 -28.42 13.54 32.85
N ALA A 313 -27.91 12.33 33.10
CA ALA A 313 -28.51 11.09 32.59
C ALA A 313 -29.99 10.96 32.97
N ASP A 314 -30.36 11.47 34.16
CA ASP A 314 -31.68 11.34 34.75
C ASP A 314 -32.59 12.55 34.46
N ASN A 315 -32.03 13.63 33.88
CA ASN A 315 -32.81 14.84 33.57
C ASN A 315 -33.98 14.52 32.61
N PRO A 316 -35.16 15.10 32.83
CA PRO A 316 -36.30 14.91 31.93
C PRO A 316 -36.06 15.62 30.59
N GLY A 317 -36.74 15.13 29.54
CA GLY A 317 -36.70 15.71 28.20
C GLY A 317 -35.66 15.08 27.26
N PRO A 318 -35.68 15.51 25.97
CA PRO A 318 -34.81 14.96 24.95
C PRO A 318 -33.38 15.49 25.10
N MET A 319 -32.41 14.64 24.79
CA MET A 319 -31.00 15.02 24.74
C MET A 319 -30.23 14.06 23.84
N VAL A 320 -29.10 14.53 23.32
CA VAL A 320 -28.13 13.69 22.61
C VAL A 320 -26.87 13.58 23.46
N VAL A 321 -26.38 12.36 23.69
CA VAL A 321 -25.15 12.15 24.48
C VAL A 321 -24.18 11.28 23.70
N PHE A 322 -23.00 11.83 23.41
CA PHE A 322 -21.83 11.06 23.01
C PHE A 322 -21.14 10.53 24.25
N ALA A 323 -20.91 9.22 24.30
CA ALA A 323 -20.30 8.59 25.46
C ALA A 323 -19.24 7.56 25.08
N THR A 324 -18.21 7.46 25.90
CA THR A 324 -17.13 6.47 25.75
C THR A 324 -17.32 5.30 26.71
N PRO A 325 -16.84 4.09 26.37
CA PRO A 325 -16.24 3.66 25.09
C PRO A 325 -17.28 3.28 24.01
N GLY A 326 -16.84 3.19 22.75
CA GLY A 326 -17.71 3.00 21.59
C GLY A 326 -18.42 1.65 21.47
N MET A 327 -17.98 0.61 22.18
CA MET A 327 -18.54 -0.75 22.07
C MET A 327 -19.43 -1.17 23.25
N LEU A 328 -19.81 -0.23 24.13
CA LEU A 328 -20.67 -0.48 25.30
C LEU A 328 -20.15 -1.55 26.28
N HIS A 329 -18.85 -1.85 26.30
CA HIS A 329 -18.31 -2.91 27.16
C HIS A 329 -18.08 -2.47 28.62
N ALA A 330 -17.89 -1.16 28.86
CA ALA A 330 -17.63 -0.59 30.19
C ALA A 330 -17.96 0.90 30.20
N GLY A 331 -17.57 1.61 31.26
CA GLY A 331 -17.52 3.07 31.27
C GLY A 331 -18.88 3.78 31.21
N GLN A 332 -18.84 5.04 30.79
CA GLN A 332 -20.00 5.93 30.86
C GLN A 332 -21.06 5.56 29.82
N SER A 333 -20.66 5.10 28.63
CA SER A 333 -21.59 4.66 27.59
C SER A 333 -22.46 3.49 28.07
N LEU A 334 -21.86 2.50 28.75
CA LEU A 334 -22.62 1.39 29.34
C LEU A 334 -23.51 1.83 30.50
N GLN A 335 -23.04 2.73 31.37
CA GLN A 335 -23.84 3.25 32.48
C GLN A 335 -25.09 4.00 32.00
N ILE A 336 -24.96 4.84 30.97
CA ILE A 336 -26.08 5.55 30.36
C ILE A 336 -27.01 4.56 29.65
N PHE A 337 -26.45 3.60 28.89
CA PHE A 337 -27.23 2.58 28.21
C PHE A 337 -28.11 1.80 29.19
N LYS A 338 -27.57 1.34 30.33
CA LYS A 338 -28.33 0.63 31.37
C LYS A 338 -29.53 1.44 31.86
N LYS A 339 -29.38 2.76 32.05
CA LYS A 339 -30.47 3.65 32.50
C LYS A 339 -31.52 3.87 31.41
N TRP A 340 -31.11 3.96 30.15
CA TRP A 340 -31.99 4.38 29.05
C TRP A 340 -32.63 3.22 28.29
N ALA A 341 -32.10 2.00 28.43
CA ALA A 341 -32.50 0.80 27.70
C ALA A 341 -34.00 0.47 27.82
N GLY A 342 -34.62 0.73 28.96
CA GLY A 342 -36.01 0.37 29.23
C GLY A 342 -37.07 1.29 28.61
N ASN A 343 -36.70 2.38 27.94
CA ASN A 343 -37.64 3.31 27.34
C ASN A 343 -37.60 3.23 25.81
N ASP A 344 -38.75 2.93 25.20
CA ASP A 344 -38.94 2.73 23.76
C ASP A 344 -38.80 4.02 22.93
N LYS A 345 -38.99 5.19 23.55
CA LYS A 345 -38.73 6.49 22.92
C LYS A 345 -37.25 6.75 22.73
N ASN A 346 -36.38 6.09 23.50
CA ASN A 346 -34.94 6.30 23.38
C ASN A 346 -34.35 5.56 22.18
N MET A 347 -33.16 5.96 21.78
CA MET A 347 -32.41 5.31 20.71
C MET A 347 -30.93 5.23 21.07
N VAL A 348 -30.29 4.14 20.68
CA VAL A 348 -28.84 4.03 20.63
C VAL A 348 -28.41 3.92 19.17
N ILE A 349 -27.50 4.79 18.75
CA ILE A 349 -26.89 4.73 17.42
C ILE A 349 -25.47 4.21 17.58
N MET A 350 -25.19 3.04 17.00
CA MET A 350 -23.86 2.44 16.93
C MET A 350 -23.17 2.91 15.63
N PRO A 351 -22.15 3.78 15.71
CA PRO A 351 -21.55 4.39 14.52
C PRO A 351 -20.44 3.53 13.87
N GLY A 352 -20.01 2.45 14.53
CA GLY A 352 -18.87 1.66 14.10
C GLY A 352 -19.02 0.17 14.42
N TYR A 353 -18.04 -0.62 13.98
CA TYR A 353 -17.98 -2.05 14.24
C TYR A 353 -17.82 -2.35 15.74
N CYS A 354 -18.46 -3.43 16.18
CA CYS A 354 -18.32 -3.95 17.53
C CYS A 354 -17.78 -5.39 17.46
N VAL A 355 -16.66 -5.61 18.12
CA VAL A 355 -16.02 -6.92 18.24
C VAL A 355 -16.96 -7.91 18.94
N GLN A 356 -16.93 -9.17 18.50
CA GLN A 356 -17.69 -10.26 19.11
C GLN A 356 -17.43 -10.33 20.62
N GLY A 357 -18.48 -10.63 21.39
CA GLY A 357 -18.42 -10.69 22.86
C GLY A 357 -18.77 -9.39 23.57
N THR A 358 -18.71 -8.23 22.90
CA THR A 358 -19.12 -6.94 23.47
C THR A 358 -20.64 -6.81 23.58
N ILE A 359 -21.12 -5.97 24.52
CA ILE A 359 -22.56 -5.65 24.64
C ILE A 359 -23.06 -4.98 23.36
N GLY A 360 -22.27 -4.09 22.76
CA GLY A 360 -22.58 -3.46 21.47
C GLY A 360 -22.87 -4.50 20.38
N HIS A 361 -22.04 -5.53 20.26
CA HIS A 361 -22.25 -6.61 19.29
C HIS A 361 -23.55 -7.39 19.56
N LYS A 362 -23.83 -7.71 20.82
CA LYS A 362 -25.05 -8.45 21.22
C LYS A 362 -26.33 -7.72 20.82
N ILE A 363 -26.43 -6.42 21.10
CA ILE A 363 -27.64 -5.63 20.80
C ILE A 363 -27.83 -5.41 19.29
N LEU A 364 -26.73 -5.30 18.55
CA LEU A 364 -26.75 -5.19 17.09
C LEU A 364 -27.28 -6.46 16.42
N ASN A 365 -26.96 -7.63 16.98
CA ASN A 365 -27.52 -8.92 16.53
C ASN A 365 -28.96 -9.16 16.99
N GLY A 366 -29.64 -8.16 17.56
CA GLY A 366 -31.04 -8.24 17.93
C GLY A 366 -31.31 -8.76 19.34
N GLN A 367 -30.28 -8.99 20.18
CA GLN A 367 -30.50 -9.45 21.55
C GLN A 367 -31.21 -8.36 22.37
N ARG A 368 -32.45 -8.65 22.82
CA ARG A 368 -33.29 -7.73 23.60
C ARG A 368 -33.24 -7.96 25.10
N LYS A 369 -32.76 -9.12 25.56
CA LYS A 369 -32.52 -9.43 26.97
C LYS A 369 -31.05 -9.69 27.19
N LEU A 370 -30.40 -8.83 27.97
CA LEU A 370 -28.97 -8.93 28.25
C LEU A 370 -28.76 -9.35 29.70
N GLU A 371 -27.97 -10.41 29.91
CA GLU A 371 -27.45 -10.76 31.22
C GLU A 371 -26.31 -9.80 31.58
N MET A 372 -26.43 -9.17 32.75
CA MET A 372 -25.44 -8.26 33.31
C MET A 372 -24.73 -8.92 34.49
N GLU A 373 -23.56 -8.39 34.85
CA GLU A 373 -22.84 -8.79 36.05
C GLU A 373 -23.77 -8.74 37.28
N GLY A 374 -23.75 -9.80 38.09
CA GLY A 374 -24.63 -9.96 39.25
C GLY A 374 -26.00 -10.60 38.98
N ARG A 375 -26.18 -11.37 37.89
CA ARG A 375 -27.42 -12.08 37.51
C ARG A 375 -28.65 -11.17 37.29
N SER A 376 -28.44 -9.88 37.06
CA SER A 376 -29.50 -8.97 36.67
C SER A 376 -29.74 -9.04 35.16
N THR A 377 -31.00 -9.04 34.74
CA THR A 377 -31.40 -9.00 33.33
C THR A 377 -31.79 -7.57 32.96
N LEU A 378 -31.26 -7.07 31.84
CA LEU A 378 -31.63 -5.78 31.27
C LEU A 378 -32.50 -6.00 30.02
N ASP A 379 -33.74 -5.52 30.08
CA ASP A 379 -34.63 -5.46 28.92
C ASP A 379 -34.33 -4.23 28.05
N VAL A 380 -33.91 -4.47 26.82
CA VAL A 380 -33.62 -3.45 25.81
C VAL A 380 -34.88 -3.18 25.00
N LYS A 381 -35.60 -2.11 25.35
CA LYS A 381 -36.80 -1.61 24.65
C LYS A 381 -36.50 -0.44 23.72
N LEU A 382 -35.41 0.29 23.95
CA LEU A 382 -34.98 1.38 23.09
C LEU A 382 -34.66 0.90 21.66
N GLN A 383 -34.71 1.82 20.70
CA GLN A 383 -34.36 1.54 19.31
C GLN A 383 -32.85 1.39 19.16
N VAL A 384 -32.40 0.30 18.53
CA VAL A 384 -30.98 0.03 18.27
C VAL A 384 -30.72 0.19 16.79
N GLU A 385 -29.95 1.21 16.42
CA GLU A 385 -29.64 1.54 15.04
C GLU A 385 -28.14 1.39 14.77
N TYR A 386 -27.79 0.63 13.73
CA TYR A 386 -26.43 0.59 13.21
C TYR A 386 -26.30 1.57 12.06
N MET A 387 -25.32 2.46 12.14
CA MET A 387 -24.97 3.34 11.04
C MET A 387 -23.50 3.21 10.76
N SER A 388 -23.16 2.76 9.54
CA SER A 388 -21.77 2.56 9.15
C SER A 388 -21.07 3.91 8.91
N PHE A 389 -20.68 4.55 9.99
CA PHE A 389 -19.71 5.63 10.02
C PHE A 389 -18.34 5.06 10.38
N SER A 390 -17.94 3.97 9.74
CA SER A 390 -16.58 3.48 9.91
C SER A 390 -15.59 4.36 9.13
N ALA A 391 -14.41 4.56 9.69
CA ALA A 391 -13.31 5.29 9.05
C ALA A 391 -12.39 4.37 8.24
N HIS A 392 -12.65 3.05 8.21
CA HIS A 392 -11.90 2.10 7.39
C HIS A 392 -12.40 2.13 5.95
N ALA A 393 -11.57 1.67 5.01
CA ALA A 393 -11.95 1.58 3.62
C ALA A 393 -12.95 0.45 3.44
N ASP A 394 -13.93 0.67 2.56
CA ASP A 394 -14.78 -0.40 2.07
C ASP A 394 -14.08 -1.15 0.92
N ALA A 395 -14.67 -2.24 0.45
CA ALA A 395 -14.09 -3.05 -0.62
C ALA A 395 -13.69 -2.22 -1.86
N LYS A 396 -14.50 -1.20 -2.19
CA LYS A 396 -14.24 -0.28 -3.31
C LYS A 396 -13.02 0.60 -3.04
N GLY A 397 -12.93 1.19 -1.85
CA GLY A 397 -11.80 2.01 -1.44
C GLY A 397 -10.48 1.23 -1.43
N ILE A 398 -10.49 -0.01 -0.93
CA ILE A 398 -9.31 -0.89 -0.92
C ILE A 398 -8.84 -1.17 -2.35
N MET A 399 -9.73 -1.61 -3.25
CA MET A 399 -9.38 -1.86 -4.66
C MET A 399 -8.87 -0.60 -5.37
N GLN A 400 -9.43 0.58 -5.10
CA GLN A 400 -8.95 1.85 -5.64
C GLN A 400 -7.57 2.25 -5.11
N LEU A 401 -7.17 1.80 -3.92
CA LEU A 401 -5.83 2.01 -3.39
C LEU A 401 -4.83 1.09 -4.07
N ILE A 402 -5.18 -0.20 -4.18
CA ILE A 402 -4.35 -1.22 -4.84
C ILE A 402 -4.04 -0.79 -6.27
N ARG A 403 -5.06 -0.41 -7.05
CA ARG A 403 -4.88 0.06 -8.44
C ARG A 403 -4.08 1.36 -8.56
N MET A 404 -4.06 2.20 -7.52
CA MET A 404 -3.25 3.43 -7.51
C MET A 404 -1.77 3.12 -7.27
N ALA A 405 -1.48 2.14 -6.41
CA ALA A 405 -0.12 1.74 -6.08
C ALA A 405 0.49 0.78 -7.13
N GLU A 406 -0.33 -0.03 -7.82
CA GLU A 406 0.08 -1.09 -8.76
C GLU A 406 1.14 -2.06 -8.19
N PRO A 407 0.86 -2.72 -7.05
CA PRO A 407 1.81 -3.65 -6.44
C PRO A 407 2.00 -4.91 -7.28
N ARG A 408 3.14 -5.58 -7.13
CA ARG A 408 3.35 -6.91 -7.74
C ARG A 408 2.59 -8.00 -6.99
N ASN A 409 2.59 -7.91 -5.65
CA ASN A 409 1.91 -8.86 -4.78
C ASN A 409 1.14 -8.14 -3.68
N MET A 410 0.03 -8.72 -3.27
CA MET A 410 -0.84 -8.25 -2.20
C MET A 410 -0.78 -9.19 -1.01
N LEU A 411 -0.82 -8.64 0.19
CA LEU A 411 -0.98 -9.40 1.43
C LEU A 411 -2.07 -8.76 2.27
N LEU A 412 -3.11 -9.53 2.59
CA LEU A 412 -4.21 -9.07 3.42
C LEU A 412 -3.94 -9.42 4.89
N VAL A 413 -4.22 -8.45 5.75
CA VAL A 413 -4.22 -8.59 7.21
C VAL A 413 -5.46 -7.90 7.79
N HIS A 414 -5.62 -7.95 9.11
CA HIS A 414 -6.60 -7.18 9.85
C HIS A 414 -8.04 -7.38 9.36
N GLY A 415 -8.46 -8.64 9.33
CA GLY A 415 -9.79 -9.08 8.88
C GLY A 415 -10.03 -10.54 9.25
N GLU A 416 -11.30 -10.92 9.32
CA GLU A 416 -11.68 -12.32 9.57
C GLU A 416 -11.39 -13.18 8.34
N ALA A 417 -10.94 -14.43 8.54
CA ALA A 417 -10.56 -15.37 7.48
C ALA A 417 -11.55 -15.42 6.29
N ALA A 418 -12.85 -15.59 6.58
CA ALA A 418 -13.88 -15.69 5.53
C ALA A 418 -14.03 -14.40 4.70
N LYS A 419 -13.87 -13.23 5.34
CA LYS A 419 -13.94 -11.92 4.67
C LYS A 419 -12.68 -11.66 3.84
N MET A 420 -11.53 -12.07 4.35
CA MET A 420 -10.25 -12.00 3.64
C MET A 420 -10.29 -12.84 2.37
N GLU A 421 -10.78 -14.08 2.43
CA GLU A 421 -10.88 -14.96 1.27
C GLU A 421 -11.78 -14.38 0.18
N PHE A 422 -12.91 -13.75 0.57
CA PHE A 422 -13.77 -13.06 -0.37
C PHE A 422 -13.08 -11.90 -1.10
N LEU A 423 -12.27 -11.10 -0.40
CA LEU A 423 -11.53 -10.00 -1.02
C LEU A 423 -10.36 -10.51 -1.86
N LYS A 424 -9.67 -11.55 -1.40
CA LYS A 424 -8.61 -12.23 -2.15
C LYS A 424 -9.09 -12.66 -3.52
N GLY A 425 -10.24 -13.34 -3.62
CA GLY A 425 -10.81 -13.75 -4.91
C GLY A 425 -11.14 -12.59 -5.86
N LYS A 426 -11.32 -11.36 -5.36
CA LYS A 426 -11.45 -10.15 -6.20
C LYS A 426 -10.11 -9.57 -6.62
N ILE A 427 -9.12 -9.61 -5.73
CA ILE A 427 -7.77 -9.09 -5.99
C ILE A 427 -7.04 -10.00 -6.99
N GLU A 428 -7.19 -11.31 -6.89
CA GLU A 428 -6.57 -12.32 -7.77
C GLU A 428 -6.98 -12.20 -9.24
N GLN A 429 -8.00 -11.40 -9.56
CA GLN A 429 -8.35 -11.05 -10.94
C GLN A 429 -7.33 -10.11 -11.59
N GLU A 430 -6.57 -9.35 -10.79
CA GLU A 430 -5.61 -8.33 -11.24
C GLU A 430 -4.20 -8.51 -10.66
N PHE A 431 -4.07 -9.05 -9.45
CA PHE A 431 -2.80 -9.13 -8.70
C PHE A 431 -2.71 -10.42 -7.88
N ASN A 432 -1.50 -10.96 -7.66
CA ASN A 432 -1.29 -12.07 -6.72
C ASN A 432 -1.66 -11.64 -5.30
N CYS A 433 -2.32 -12.50 -4.52
CA CYS A 433 -2.79 -12.14 -3.18
C CYS A 433 -2.62 -13.26 -2.15
N TYR A 434 -2.12 -12.91 -0.97
CA TYR A 434 -1.89 -13.82 0.16
C TYR A 434 -2.72 -13.41 1.38
N THR A 435 -3.11 -14.39 2.20
CA THR A 435 -3.96 -14.22 3.38
C THR A 435 -3.43 -15.05 4.57
N PRO A 436 -2.17 -14.83 5.00
CA PRO A 436 -1.55 -15.67 6.03
C PRO A 436 -2.26 -15.60 7.37
N ALA A 437 -2.32 -16.73 8.06
CA ALA A 437 -2.71 -16.79 9.47
C ALA A 437 -1.56 -16.27 10.37
N ASN A 438 -1.85 -16.02 11.66
CA ASN A 438 -0.80 -15.69 12.62
C ASN A 438 0.27 -16.79 12.67
N GLY A 439 1.54 -16.41 12.62
CA GLY A 439 2.69 -17.32 12.59
C GLY A 439 3.03 -17.91 11.21
N GLU A 440 2.17 -17.74 10.21
CA GLU A 440 2.42 -18.20 8.85
C GLU A 440 3.29 -17.19 8.11
N THR A 441 4.43 -17.65 7.56
CA THR A 441 5.35 -16.77 6.82
C THR A 441 5.11 -16.89 5.32
N VAL A 442 4.78 -15.77 4.69
CA VAL A 442 4.72 -15.66 3.23
C VAL A 442 6.07 -15.17 2.74
N ALA A 443 6.63 -15.87 1.77
CA ALA A 443 7.91 -15.52 1.17
C ALA A 443 7.70 -15.24 -0.32
N VAL A 444 8.08 -14.03 -0.74
CA VAL A 444 7.92 -13.55 -2.12
C VAL A 444 9.30 -13.34 -2.71
N THR A 445 9.64 -14.13 -3.71
CA THR A 445 10.88 -13.96 -4.47
C THR A 445 10.80 -12.68 -5.30
N THR A 446 11.78 -11.81 -5.13
CA THR A 446 11.91 -10.59 -5.93
C THR A 446 12.98 -10.78 -7.00
N ASN A 447 12.78 -10.11 -8.13
CA ASN A 447 13.81 -10.00 -9.15
C ASN A 447 14.63 -8.74 -8.86
N PRO A 448 15.95 -8.86 -8.61
CA PRO A 448 16.77 -7.68 -8.38
C PRO A 448 16.70 -6.79 -9.62
N SER A 449 16.29 -5.54 -9.42
CA SER A 449 16.34 -4.54 -10.47
C SER A 449 17.74 -3.98 -10.47
N VAL A 450 18.55 -4.32 -11.48
CA VAL A 450 19.83 -3.65 -11.71
C VAL A 450 19.50 -2.33 -12.42
N PRO A 451 19.68 -1.16 -11.78
CA PRO A 451 19.59 0.09 -12.50
C PRO A 451 20.66 0.09 -13.58
N VAL A 452 20.25 0.37 -14.81
CA VAL A 452 21.17 0.52 -15.94
C VAL A 452 20.98 1.93 -16.45
N ASP A 453 22.01 2.75 -16.32
CA ASP A 453 22.03 4.08 -16.88
C ASP A 453 22.32 3.99 -18.37
N ILE A 454 21.57 4.77 -19.17
CA ILE A 454 21.79 4.84 -20.62
C ILE A 454 22.67 6.05 -20.91
N SER A 455 23.75 5.84 -21.67
CA SER A 455 24.61 6.94 -22.05
C SER A 455 23.86 7.97 -22.89
N LEU A 456 24.06 9.25 -22.57
CA LEU A 456 23.47 10.37 -23.32
C LEU A 456 23.80 10.33 -24.82
N ASN A 457 24.99 9.80 -25.17
CA ASN A 457 25.42 9.68 -26.56
C ASN A 457 24.62 8.61 -27.31
N LEU A 458 24.38 7.45 -26.68
CA LEU A 458 23.54 6.40 -27.25
C LEU A 458 22.10 6.92 -27.46
N LEU A 459 21.55 7.60 -26.45
CA LEU A 459 20.21 8.18 -26.53
C LEU A 459 20.08 9.19 -27.68
N LYS A 460 21.04 10.11 -27.82
CA LYS A 460 21.05 11.11 -28.90
C LYS A 460 21.19 10.48 -30.29
N ARG A 461 22.03 9.44 -30.44
CA ARG A 461 22.21 8.72 -31.71
C ARG A 461 20.90 8.05 -32.15
N GLU A 462 20.24 7.34 -31.24
CA GLU A 462 18.96 6.67 -31.53
C GLU A 462 17.84 7.68 -31.85
N MET A 463 17.80 8.81 -31.13
CA MET A 463 16.88 9.90 -31.44
C MET A 463 17.12 10.54 -32.81
N ALA A 464 18.36 10.53 -33.31
CA ALA A 464 18.71 11.08 -34.61
C ALA A 464 18.45 10.09 -35.77
N LEU A 465 18.60 8.78 -35.52
CA LEU A 465 18.35 7.72 -36.51
C LEU A 465 16.86 7.49 -36.77
N GLY A 466 16.03 7.69 -35.75
CA GLY A 466 14.59 7.63 -35.91
C GLY A 466 14.03 8.96 -36.37
N GLY A 467 13.35 8.98 -37.53
CA GLY A 467 12.48 10.09 -37.94
C GLY A 467 11.43 10.48 -36.87
N PRO A 468 10.48 11.39 -37.18
CA PRO A 468 9.74 12.16 -36.18
C PRO A 468 9.15 11.32 -35.04
N LEU A 469 9.08 11.96 -33.86
CA LEU A 469 8.76 11.44 -32.51
C LEU A 469 8.09 10.05 -32.48
N PRO A 470 8.58 9.13 -31.61
CA PRO A 470 8.06 7.77 -31.55
C PRO A 470 6.56 7.75 -31.27
N ASP A 471 5.80 7.05 -32.13
CA ASP A 471 4.41 6.70 -31.86
C ASP A 471 4.38 5.86 -30.57
N PRO A 472 3.65 6.28 -29.52
CA PRO A 472 3.60 5.55 -28.25
C PRO A 472 3.04 4.12 -28.37
N LYS A 473 2.46 3.76 -29.53
CA LYS A 473 1.98 2.40 -29.83
C LYS A 473 3.01 1.50 -30.53
N LYS A 474 4.16 2.04 -30.95
CA LYS A 474 5.22 1.26 -31.62
C LYS A 474 6.51 1.29 -30.78
N PRO A 475 6.77 0.25 -29.97
CA PRO A 475 8.05 0.15 -29.27
C PRO A 475 9.20 0.18 -30.30
N ARG A 476 10.20 1.03 -30.04
CA ARG A 476 11.44 1.06 -30.84
C ARG A 476 12.49 0.21 -30.12
N THR A 477 13.06 -0.75 -30.83
CA THR A 477 14.18 -1.56 -30.34
C THR A 477 15.44 -0.72 -30.40
N MET A 478 16.16 -0.60 -29.28
CA MET A 478 17.48 0.02 -29.22
C MET A 478 18.53 -1.08 -29.01
N HIS A 479 19.66 -0.97 -29.73
CA HIS A 479 20.80 -1.87 -29.57
C HIS A 479 21.91 -1.14 -28.80
N GLY A 480 22.41 -1.75 -27.72
CA GLY A 480 23.48 -1.20 -26.90
C GLY A 480 24.30 -2.29 -26.23
N THR A 481 25.53 -1.97 -25.87
CA THR A 481 26.42 -2.87 -25.12
C THR A 481 26.39 -2.47 -23.65
N LEU A 482 26.03 -3.44 -22.79
CA LEU A 482 26.09 -3.26 -21.34
C LEU A 482 27.51 -3.52 -20.86
N ILE A 483 28.18 -2.50 -20.36
CA ILE A 483 29.43 -2.68 -19.62
C ILE A 483 29.04 -2.93 -18.17
N MET A 484 29.68 -3.90 -17.49
CA MET A 484 29.52 -4.18 -16.05
C MET A 484 30.06 -3.05 -15.14
N LYS A 485 29.80 -1.80 -15.51
CA LYS A 485 30.02 -0.55 -14.78
C LYS A 485 28.74 0.30 -14.81
N GLU A 486 27.59 -0.36 -14.77
CA GLU A 486 26.24 0.22 -14.68
C GLU A 486 25.76 1.07 -15.87
N ASN A 487 26.55 1.19 -16.94
CA ASN A 487 26.22 2.00 -18.12
C ASN A 487 25.98 1.15 -19.38
N LEU A 488 24.85 1.40 -20.04
CA LEU A 488 24.56 0.97 -21.40
C LEU A 488 25.12 2.00 -22.38
N VAL A 489 26.10 1.59 -23.18
CA VAL A 489 26.80 2.44 -24.15
C VAL A 489 26.67 1.87 -25.56
N SER A 490 27.10 2.61 -26.58
CA SER A 490 27.22 2.05 -27.93
C SER A 490 28.39 1.07 -28.01
N SER A 491 28.34 0.13 -28.96
CA SER A 491 29.43 -0.84 -29.17
C SER A 491 30.78 -0.17 -29.43
N GLU A 492 30.79 0.93 -30.20
CA GLU A 492 32.00 1.74 -30.46
C GLU A 492 32.58 2.36 -29.19
N GLN A 493 31.70 2.87 -28.31
CA GLN A 493 32.12 3.45 -27.04
C GLN A 493 32.63 2.36 -26.08
N ALA A 494 31.99 1.19 -26.07
CA ALA A 494 32.46 0.05 -25.29
C ALA A 494 33.86 -0.42 -25.71
N LEU A 495 34.12 -0.52 -27.02
CA LEU A 495 35.45 -0.86 -27.53
C LEU A 495 36.51 0.16 -27.07
N LYS A 496 36.21 1.46 -27.18
CA LYS A 496 37.11 2.53 -26.71
C LYS A 496 37.37 2.46 -25.20
N GLU A 497 36.33 2.26 -24.39
CA GLU A 497 36.45 2.22 -22.92
C GLU A 497 37.16 0.97 -22.42
N LEU A 498 37.02 -0.16 -23.12
CA LEU A 498 37.71 -1.41 -22.83
C LEU A 498 39.13 -1.46 -23.41
N GLY A 499 39.55 -0.45 -24.19
CA GLY A 499 40.83 -0.44 -24.89
C GLY A 499 40.96 -1.55 -25.93
N LEU A 500 39.83 -2.02 -26.47
CA LEU A 500 39.76 -3.08 -27.46
C LEU A 500 39.61 -2.50 -28.86
N ASN A 501 40.29 -3.12 -29.82
CA ASN A 501 40.06 -2.84 -31.23
C ASN A 501 38.95 -3.75 -31.76
N GLU A 502 38.16 -3.24 -32.71
CA GLU A 502 37.15 -4.04 -33.39
C GLU A 502 37.84 -5.18 -34.15
N HIS A 503 37.43 -6.42 -33.88
CA HIS A 503 37.95 -7.57 -34.61
C HIS A 503 37.18 -7.70 -35.94
N GLN A 504 37.83 -7.31 -37.05
CA GLN A 504 37.23 -7.41 -38.38
C GLN A 504 37.27 -8.87 -38.86
N LEU A 505 36.20 -9.59 -38.60
CA LEU A 505 36.01 -10.95 -39.09
C LEU A 505 35.38 -10.91 -40.50
N ARG A 506 36.09 -11.47 -41.47
CA ARG A 506 35.62 -11.58 -42.85
C ARG A 506 35.51 -13.04 -43.24
N PHE A 507 34.29 -13.48 -43.54
CA PHE A 507 34.06 -14.82 -44.07
C PHE A 507 34.31 -14.82 -45.56
N THR A 508 34.93 -15.90 -46.04
CA THR A 508 35.13 -16.12 -47.47
C THR A 508 34.73 -17.55 -47.81
N CYS A 509 33.78 -17.69 -48.73
CA CYS A 509 33.25 -18.97 -49.16
C CYS A 509 33.54 -19.16 -50.66
N ARG A 510 33.88 -20.39 -51.04
CA ARG A 510 34.00 -20.81 -52.44
C ARG A 510 32.77 -21.63 -52.80
N VAL A 511 32.03 -21.19 -53.80
CA VAL A 511 30.88 -21.93 -54.36
C VAL A 511 31.25 -22.38 -55.77
N GLN A 512 31.14 -23.68 -56.04
CA GLN A 512 31.33 -24.22 -57.37
C GLN A 512 30.01 -24.19 -58.14
N LEU A 513 30.06 -23.72 -59.37
CA LEU A 513 28.93 -23.61 -60.28
C LEU A 513 29.33 -24.22 -61.63
N GLN A 514 28.48 -25.05 -62.22
CA GLN A 514 28.67 -25.51 -63.60
C GLN A 514 28.02 -24.50 -64.55
N ASP A 515 28.84 -23.79 -65.32
CA ASP A 515 28.40 -22.80 -66.30
C ASP A 515 29.40 -22.71 -67.47
N PRO A 516 29.02 -23.06 -68.72
CA PRO A 516 29.93 -23.09 -69.86
C PRO A 516 30.28 -21.70 -70.43
N HIS A 517 29.75 -20.62 -69.86
CA HIS A 517 29.93 -19.25 -70.36
C HIS A 517 31.27 -18.64 -69.93
N SER A 518 31.63 -17.48 -70.49
CA SER A 518 32.81 -16.73 -70.03
C SER A 518 32.61 -16.22 -68.59
N ASP A 519 33.71 -15.94 -67.87
CA ASP A 519 33.61 -15.46 -66.48
C ASP A 519 32.80 -14.15 -66.38
N SER A 520 32.92 -13.28 -67.39
CA SER A 520 32.15 -12.03 -67.49
C SER A 520 30.65 -12.29 -67.69
N ASP A 521 30.30 -13.27 -68.52
CA ASP A 521 28.90 -13.62 -68.79
C ASP A 521 28.26 -14.31 -67.58
N THR A 522 28.96 -15.23 -66.94
CA THR A 522 28.52 -15.87 -65.69
C THR A 522 28.29 -14.82 -64.60
N LEU A 523 29.20 -13.86 -64.44
CA LEU A 523 29.05 -12.76 -63.48
C LEU A 523 27.83 -11.87 -63.81
N HIS A 524 27.58 -11.57 -65.09
CA HIS A 524 26.41 -10.81 -65.52
C HIS A 524 25.09 -11.56 -65.27
N ARG A 525 25.08 -12.89 -65.48
CA ARG A 525 23.95 -13.75 -65.15
C ARG A 525 23.69 -13.80 -63.64
N ILE A 526 24.73 -13.87 -62.82
CA ILE A 526 24.63 -13.75 -61.36
C ILE A 526 24.02 -12.40 -60.98
N TYR A 527 24.54 -11.30 -61.52
CA TYR A 527 24.00 -9.95 -61.27
C TYR A 527 22.49 -9.88 -61.57
N THR A 528 22.08 -10.39 -62.72
CA THR A 528 20.68 -10.39 -63.17
C THR A 528 19.80 -11.27 -62.27
N HIS A 529 20.30 -12.44 -61.88
CA HIS A 529 19.58 -13.34 -60.98
C HIS A 529 19.42 -12.74 -59.57
N LEU A 530 20.47 -12.15 -59.01
CA LEU A 530 20.38 -11.53 -57.69
C LEU A 530 19.44 -10.32 -57.70
N LYS A 531 19.42 -9.52 -58.78
CA LYS A 531 18.49 -8.39 -58.94
C LYS A 531 17.03 -8.81 -59.04
N SER A 532 16.73 -10.02 -59.50
CA SER A 532 15.35 -10.52 -59.57
C SER A 532 14.87 -11.06 -58.21
N VAL A 533 15.76 -11.68 -57.44
CA VAL A 533 15.45 -12.29 -56.13
C VAL A 533 15.49 -11.28 -55.00
N LEU A 534 16.44 -10.36 -55.00
CA LEU A 534 16.72 -9.41 -53.92
C LEU A 534 16.30 -7.98 -54.30
N LYS A 535 14.99 -7.72 -54.29
CA LYS A 535 14.42 -6.42 -54.72
C LYS A 535 14.68 -5.26 -53.75
N ASP A 536 14.89 -5.59 -52.47
CA ASP A 536 15.06 -4.60 -51.40
C ASP A 536 16.54 -4.29 -51.10
N TYR A 537 17.48 -4.87 -51.86
CA TYR A 537 18.93 -4.73 -51.64
C TYR A 537 19.61 -3.99 -52.79
N THR A 538 20.64 -3.22 -52.45
CA THR A 538 21.46 -2.49 -53.42
C THR A 538 22.48 -3.43 -54.05
N ILE A 539 22.37 -3.64 -55.38
CA ILE A 539 23.26 -4.52 -56.12
C ILE A 539 24.00 -3.74 -57.21
N GLN A 540 25.33 -3.75 -57.15
CA GLN A 540 26.21 -3.04 -58.06
C GLN A 540 27.09 -4.00 -58.85
N HIS A 541 27.31 -3.70 -60.12
CA HIS A 541 28.27 -4.39 -60.98
C HIS A 541 29.43 -3.45 -61.26
N LEU A 542 30.61 -3.77 -60.74
CA LEU A 542 31.79 -2.94 -60.82
C LEU A 542 32.58 -3.20 -62.12
N PRO A 543 33.31 -2.19 -62.65
CA PRO A 543 34.10 -2.35 -63.88
C PRO A 543 35.23 -3.38 -63.79
N ASP A 544 35.63 -3.79 -62.59
CA ASP A 544 36.72 -4.75 -62.33
C ASP A 544 36.25 -6.22 -62.34
N GLY A 545 35.01 -6.49 -62.77
CA GLY A 545 34.46 -7.85 -62.79
C GLY A 545 34.00 -8.34 -61.41
N THR A 546 33.47 -7.44 -60.59
CA THR A 546 32.94 -7.74 -59.25
C THR A 546 31.45 -7.40 -59.17
N VAL A 547 30.66 -8.29 -58.56
CA VAL A 547 29.28 -7.98 -58.14
C VAL A 547 29.26 -7.73 -56.65
N MET A 548 28.70 -6.61 -56.23
CA MET A 548 28.48 -6.27 -54.83
C MET A 548 26.99 -6.29 -54.48
N VAL A 549 26.64 -6.97 -53.40
CA VAL A 549 25.30 -6.90 -52.76
C VAL A 549 25.50 -6.24 -51.41
N GLU A 550 25.10 -4.99 -51.26
CA GLU A 550 25.48 -4.16 -50.11
C GLU A 550 27.01 -4.15 -49.89
N SER A 551 27.50 -4.75 -48.81
CA SER A 551 28.92 -4.92 -48.46
C SER A 551 29.55 -6.23 -48.99
N ILE A 552 28.73 -7.15 -49.52
CA ILE A 552 29.14 -8.52 -49.87
C ILE A 552 29.73 -8.55 -51.28
N VAL A 553 30.94 -9.09 -51.39
CA VAL A 553 31.71 -9.14 -52.63
C VAL A 553 31.60 -10.51 -53.27
N ILE A 554 31.27 -10.55 -54.57
CA ILE A 554 31.19 -11.77 -55.38
C ILE A 554 32.13 -11.63 -56.58
N LYS A 555 33.08 -12.56 -56.71
CA LYS A 555 33.98 -12.68 -57.87
C LYS A 555 33.84 -14.05 -58.51
N VAL A 556 33.97 -14.10 -59.83
CA VAL A 556 33.91 -15.34 -60.63
C VAL A 556 35.28 -15.62 -61.23
N SER A 557 35.72 -16.87 -61.15
CA SER A 557 36.90 -17.36 -61.86
C SER A 557 36.65 -18.77 -62.40
N SER A 558 37.08 -19.05 -63.63
CA SER A 558 37.11 -20.42 -64.15
C SER A 558 38.00 -21.34 -63.30
N SER A 559 37.60 -22.60 -63.13
CA SER A 559 38.42 -23.63 -62.51
C SER A 559 39.61 -23.97 -63.39
N ALA A 560 40.77 -24.25 -62.78
CA ALA A 560 41.97 -24.66 -63.51
C ALA A 560 41.85 -26.06 -64.15
N GLU A 561 40.92 -26.88 -63.66
CA GLU A 561 40.76 -28.29 -64.07
C GLU A 561 39.62 -28.51 -65.08
N ASP A 562 38.63 -27.63 -65.13
CA ASP A 562 37.46 -27.72 -66.01
C ASP A 562 36.97 -26.31 -66.37
N ALA A 563 37.02 -25.96 -67.67
CA ALA A 563 36.61 -24.65 -68.17
C ALA A 563 35.10 -24.38 -67.99
N ASN A 564 34.28 -25.44 -67.85
CA ASN A 564 32.84 -25.34 -67.59
C ASN A 564 32.53 -25.23 -66.10
N ALA A 565 33.50 -25.45 -65.21
CA ALA A 565 33.35 -25.27 -63.78
C ALA A 565 33.82 -23.86 -63.37
N LYS A 566 32.92 -23.06 -62.79
CA LYS A 566 33.19 -21.74 -62.22
C LYS A 566 33.33 -21.82 -60.72
N VAL A 567 34.29 -21.08 -60.17
CA VAL A 567 34.48 -20.88 -58.74
C VAL A 567 34.04 -19.46 -58.42
N LEU A 568 32.97 -19.36 -57.63
CA LEU A 568 32.46 -18.10 -57.08
C LEU A 568 33.13 -17.86 -55.73
N LEU A 569 33.85 -16.77 -55.62
CA LEU A 569 34.40 -16.30 -54.34
C LEU A 569 33.42 -15.29 -53.75
N LEU A 570 32.71 -15.68 -52.69
CA LEU A 570 31.87 -14.80 -51.91
C LEU A 570 32.62 -14.37 -50.66
N SER A 571 32.61 -13.08 -50.35
CA SER A 571 33.29 -12.56 -49.17
C SER A 571 32.48 -11.46 -48.50
N TRP A 572 32.19 -11.63 -47.20
CA TRP A 572 31.35 -10.74 -46.41
C TRP A 572 31.89 -10.55 -44.99
N SER A 573 31.54 -9.43 -44.37
CA SER A 573 31.81 -9.13 -42.96
C SER A 573 30.84 -9.84 -42.02
N TYR A 574 31.22 -10.04 -40.75
CA TYR A 574 30.34 -10.66 -39.75
C TYR A 574 29.00 -9.93 -39.58
N GLN A 575 28.94 -8.61 -39.76
CA GLN A 575 27.70 -7.83 -39.71
C GLN A 575 26.66 -8.30 -40.76
N ASP A 576 27.10 -8.94 -41.83
CA ASP A 576 26.26 -9.38 -42.95
C ASP A 576 26.21 -10.92 -43.04
N GLU A 577 26.45 -11.63 -41.94
CA GLU A 577 26.56 -13.10 -41.93
C GLU A 577 25.29 -13.78 -42.41
N ASP A 578 24.11 -13.37 -41.94
CA ASP A 578 22.82 -13.91 -42.37
C ASP A 578 22.62 -13.77 -43.89
N LEU A 579 22.92 -12.59 -44.43
CA LEU A 579 22.78 -12.29 -45.86
C LEU A 579 23.83 -13.04 -46.70
N GLY A 580 25.08 -13.11 -46.23
CA GLY A 580 26.15 -13.85 -46.88
C GLY A 580 25.91 -15.36 -46.90
N SER A 581 25.41 -15.92 -45.81
CA SER A 581 25.00 -17.33 -45.70
C SER A 581 23.81 -17.62 -46.61
N TYR A 582 22.82 -16.72 -46.68
CA TYR A 582 21.71 -16.82 -47.63
C TYR A 582 22.20 -16.81 -49.08
N LEU A 583 23.03 -15.83 -49.47
CA LEU A 583 23.59 -15.73 -50.83
C LEU A 583 24.42 -16.95 -51.23
N SER A 584 25.23 -17.48 -50.31
CA SER A 584 25.98 -18.72 -50.52
C SER A 584 25.05 -19.90 -50.80
N SER A 585 23.96 -20.02 -50.03
CA SER A 585 22.95 -21.07 -50.23
C SER A 585 22.17 -20.90 -51.53
N LEU A 586 21.90 -19.66 -51.94
CA LEU A 586 21.18 -19.33 -53.17
C LEU A 586 22.01 -19.71 -54.39
N LEU A 587 23.27 -19.30 -54.45
CA LEU A 587 24.14 -19.56 -55.60
C LEU A 587 24.53 -21.04 -55.71
N LYS A 588 24.54 -21.79 -54.60
CA LYS A 588 24.70 -23.25 -54.62
C LYS A 588 23.56 -23.99 -55.32
N LYS A 589 22.37 -23.38 -55.44
CA LYS A 589 21.23 -23.98 -56.16
C LYS A 589 21.38 -23.91 -57.68
N GLY A 590 22.41 -23.22 -58.18
CA GLY A 590 22.64 -22.99 -59.60
C GLY A 590 21.97 -21.71 -60.11
N LEU A 591 22.35 -21.30 -61.32
CA LEU A 591 21.71 -20.18 -62.01
C LEU A 591 20.51 -20.67 -62.81
N PRO A 592 19.44 -19.86 -62.95
CA PRO A 592 18.36 -20.16 -63.88
C PRO A 592 18.91 -20.32 -65.30
N THR A 593 18.39 -21.32 -66.03
CA THR A 593 18.69 -21.56 -67.46
C THR A 593 18.35 -20.35 -68.31
#